data_AF-D1FPY0-F1
#
_entry.id   AF-D1FPY0-F1
#
_cell.length_a   1.000
_cell.length_b   1.000
_cell.length_c   1.000
_cell.angle_alpha   90.00
_cell.angle_beta   90.00
_cell.angle_gamma   90.00
#
_symmetry.space_group_name_H-M   'P 1'
#
loop_
_entity.id
_entity.type
_entity.pdbx_description
1 polymer ?
#
loop_
_entity_poly.entity_id
_entity_poly.type
_entity_poly.pdbx_seq_one_letter_code
_entity_poly.pdbx_strand_id
1 'polypeptide(L)'
;MKRVVFLVSVIIPLVLAQSLDQNCLLTLCGQTCYQKPYCCDAKPSELYGPFLISKSYWAAAGRPTLLGDAANRDGAYKACVCDFNCSARTVAAYMEKHRIDCNHDGRVDCTDFLIIQAYGIEQCG
;
A
#
# COMPACT_ATOMS: atom_id res chain seq x y z
N MET A 1 -18.07 -49.32 -22.83
CA MET A 1 -17.24 -48.11 -23.01
C MET A 1 -17.70 -47.04 -22.02
N LYS A 2 -16.98 -46.83 -20.91
CA LYS A 2 -17.33 -45.84 -19.88
C LYS A 2 -16.52 -44.57 -20.12
N ARG A 3 -17.18 -43.45 -20.44
CA ARG A 3 -16.53 -42.14 -20.58
C ARG A 3 -16.29 -41.59 -19.18
N VAL A 4 -15.03 -41.44 -18.80
CA VAL A 4 -14.62 -40.77 -17.55
C VAL A 4 -14.57 -39.27 -17.84
N VAL A 5 -15.49 -38.52 -17.24
CA VAL A 5 -15.48 -37.05 -17.27
C VAL A 5 -14.68 -36.57 -16.07
N PHE A 6 -13.47 -36.07 -16.31
CA PHE A 6 -12.68 -35.39 -15.28
C PHE A 6 -13.24 -33.97 -15.09
N LEU A 7 -14.04 -33.78 -14.05
CA LEU A 7 -14.39 -32.44 -13.55
C LEU A 7 -13.15 -31.85 -12.88
N VAL A 8 -12.39 -31.04 -13.62
CA VAL A 8 -11.34 -30.20 -13.05
C VAL A 8 -12.06 -29.08 -12.28
N SER A 9 -12.26 -29.30 -10.97
CA SER A 9 -12.72 -28.25 -10.06
C SER A 9 -11.61 -27.19 -9.98
N VAL A 10 -11.78 -26.10 -10.71
CA VAL A 10 -10.95 -24.91 -10.54
C VAL A 10 -11.41 -24.25 -9.25
N ILE A 11 -10.90 -24.75 -8.13
CA ILE A 11 -10.93 -24.01 -6.87
C ILE A 11 -9.91 -22.89 -7.08
N ILE A 12 -10.36 -21.76 -7.63
CA ILE A 12 -9.59 -20.51 -7.55
C ILE A 12 -9.49 -20.24 -6.05
N PRO A 13 -8.30 -20.35 -5.40
CA PRO A 13 -8.19 -19.80 -4.07
C PRO A 13 -8.45 -18.31 -4.28
N LEU A 14 -9.61 -17.86 -3.81
CA LEU A 14 -9.89 -16.46 -3.62
C LEU A 14 -8.90 -16.02 -2.54
N VAL A 15 -7.69 -15.70 -2.96
CA VAL A 15 -6.76 -14.92 -2.15
C VAL A 15 -7.46 -13.58 -2.05
N LEU A 16 -8.33 -13.47 -1.04
CA LEU A 16 -8.80 -12.19 -0.55
C LEU A 16 -7.53 -11.50 -0.08
N ALA A 17 -6.87 -10.78 -1.01
CA ALA A 17 -5.90 -9.78 -0.63
C ALA A 17 -6.64 -8.94 0.42
N GLN A 18 -6.23 -9.07 1.68
CA GLN A 18 -6.81 -8.31 2.77
C GLN A 18 -6.45 -6.87 2.46
N SER A 19 -7.32 -6.18 1.73
CA SER A 19 -7.20 -4.75 1.53
C SER A 19 -7.14 -4.15 2.92
N LEU A 20 -6.11 -3.35 3.18
CA LEU A 20 -5.99 -2.61 4.42
C LEU A 20 -7.33 -1.93 4.73
N ASP A 21 -7.82 -2.08 5.96
CA ASP A 21 -9.14 -1.58 6.34
C ASP A 21 -9.25 -0.07 6.05
N GLN A 22 -10.44 0.37 5.61
CA GLN A 22 -10.65 1.78 5.26
C GLN A 22 -10.41 2.70 6.45
N ASN A 23 -10.77 2.27 7.67
CA ASN A 23 -10.51 3.08 8.86
C ASN A 23 -9.01 3.19 9.13
N CYS A 24 -8.27 2.10 8.90
CA CYS A 24 -6.83 2.13 9.01
C CYS A 24 -6.20 3.17 8.08
N LEU A 25 -6.58 3.13 6.79
CA LEU A 25 -6.14 4.11 5.80
C LEU A 25 -6.46 5.55 6.23
N LEU A 26 -7.66 5.81 6.74
CA LEU A 26 -8.03 7.14 7.22
C LEU A 26 -7.22 7.59 8.44
N THR A 27 -6.88 6.68 9.35
CA THR A 27 -6.02 7.00 10.50
C THR A 27 -4.59 7.32 10.06
N LEU A 28 -4.05 6.62 9.06
CA LEU A 28 -2.67 6.79 8.59
C LEU A 28 -2.41 8.16 7.96
N CYS A 29 -3.33 8.63 7.13
CA CYS A 29 -3.24 9.96 6.55
C CYS A 29 -3.74 11.04 7.53
N GLY A 30 -4.74 10.76 8.37
CA GLY A 30 -5.33 11.76 9.25
C GLY A 30 -5.81 12.98 8.47
N GLN A 31 -5.29 14.17 8.78
CA GLN A 31 -5.72 15.42 8.15
C GLN A 31 -5.33 15.55 6.67
N THR A 32 -4.25 14.91 6.23
CA THR A 32 -3.77 14.99 4.83
C THR A 32 -4.73 14.29 3.85
N CYS A 33 -5.58 13.37 4.32
CA CYS A 33 -6.64 12.76 3.53
C CYS A 33 -7.72 13.75 3.07
N TYR A 34 -7.81 14.92 3.72
CA TYR A 34 -8.83 15.93 3.44
C TYR A 34 -8.26 17.17 2.73
N GLN A 35 -6.94 17.26 2.59
CA GLN A 35 -6.28 18.39 1.92
C GLN A 35 -6.23 18.13 0.42
N LYS A 36 -7.13 18.76 -0.34
CA LYS A 36 -7.14 18.72 -1.80
C LYS A 36 -6.60 20.03 -2.40
N PRO A 37 -5.76 19.99 -3.45
CA PRO A 37 -5.14 18.80 -4.02
C PRO A 37 -4.21 18.13 -3.00
N TYR A 38 -4.22 16.78 -2.94
CA TYR A 38 -3.34 16.02 -2.05
C TYR A 38 -1.93 16.53 -2.21
N CYS A 39 -1.23 16.85 -1.11
CA CYS A 39 0.05 17.55 -1.04
C CYS A 39 1.06 17.17 -2.15
N CYS A 40 0.88 17.74 -3.33
CA CYS A 40 1.61 17.38 -4.56
C CYS A 40 2.25 18.59 -5.25
N ASP A 41 2.00 19.78 -4.72
CA ASP A 41 2.63 21.03 -5.11
C ASP A 41 3.85 21.36 -4.23
N ALA A 42 4.05 20.64 -3.13
CA ALA A 42 5.18 20.83 -2.21
C ALA A 42 6.51 20.38 -2.84
N LYS A 43 7.58 21.18 -2.70
CA LYS A 43 8.99 20.76 -2.84
C LYS A 43 9.80 21.42 -1.69
N PRO A 44 10.83 20.76 -1.11
CA PRO A 44 11.55 19.57 -1.55
C PRO A 44 11.42 18.36 -0.59
N SER A 45 10.34 18.22 0.18
CA SER A 45 10.13 16.97 0.90
C SER A 45 9.90 15.87 -0.12
N GLU A 46 10.73 14.83 -0.13
CA GLU A 46 10.62 13.67 -1.02
C GLU A 46 9.33 12.86 -0.82
N LEU A 47 8.43 13.34 0.05
CA LEU A 47 7.17 12.78 0.50
C LEU A 47 5.99 13.48 -0.19
N TYR A 48 5.08 12.71 -0.76
CA TYR A 48 3.94 13.26 -1.51
C TYR A 48 2.63 12.57 -1.15
N GLY A 49 1.54 13.26 -1.46
CA GLY A 49 0.19 12.71 -1.39
C GLY A 49 -0.36 12.58 0.04
N PRO A 50 -1.53 11.93 0.19
CA PRO A 50 -2.21 11.85 1.47
C PRO A 50 -1.44 11.02 2.49
N PHE A 51 -0.61 10.06 2.07
CA PHE A 51 0.13 9.19 3.00
C PHE A 51 1.60 9.60 3.17
N LEU A 52 2.00 10.78 2.68
CA LEU A 52 3.38 11.28 2.75
C LEU A 52 4.41 10.22 2.31
N ILE A 53 4.15 9.58 1.18
CA ILE A 53 4.94 8.44 0.69
C ILE A 53 6.22 8.96 0.06
N SER A 54 7.37 8.34 0.36
CA SER A 54 8.66 8.60 -0.29
C SER A 54 8.88 7.75 -1.54
N LYS A 55 9.85 8.13 -2.39
CA LYS A 55 10.21 7.34 -3.59
C LYS A 55 10.77 5.96 -3.20
N SER A 56 11.53 5.87 -2.12
CA SER A 56 12.08 4.61 -1.61
C SER A 56 10.99 3.71 -1.04
N TYR A 57 10.02 4.27 -0.31
CA TYR A 57 8.85 3.55 0.19
C TYR A 57 8.04 2.97 -0.98
N TRP A 58 7.71 3.80 -1.98
CA TRP A 58 7.01 3.37 -3.19
C TRP A 58 7.77 2.28 -3.95
N ALA A 59 9.10 2.38 -4.04
CA ALA A 59 9.93 1.36 -4.65
C ALA A 59 9.93 0.05 -3.85
N ALA A 60 10.02 0.14 -2.53
CA ALA A 60 9.95 -1.01 -1.63
C ALA A 60 8.60 -1.73 -1.76
N ALA A 61 7.50 -0.99 -1.94
CA ALA A 61 6.15 -1.49 -2.21
C ALA A 61 5.92 -2.10 -3.60
N GLY A 62 6.95 -2.17 -4.46
CA GLY A 62 6.84 -2.78 -5.79
C GLY A 62 6.48 -1.80 -6.92
N ARG A 63 6.59 -0.49 -6.68
CA ARG A 63 6.35 0.58 -7.67
C ARG A 63 4.93 0.57 -8.29
N PRO A 64 3.83 0.56 -7.52
CA PRO A 64 2.49 0.65 -8.09
C PRO A 64 2.30 1.89 -8.97
N THR A 65 1.52 1.78 -10.03
CA THR A 65 1.24 2.90 -10.94
C THR A 65 -0.25 3.13 -11.11
N LEU A 66 -0.59 4.25 -11.77
CA LEU A 66 -1.91 4.45 -12.34
C LEU A 66 -2.16 3.41 -13.45
N LEU A 67 -3.43 3.12 -13.71
CA LEU A 67 -3.80 2.17 -14.75
C LEU A 67 -3.27 2.65 -16.12
N GLY A 68 -2.56 1.77 -16.82
CA GLY A 68 -1.96 2.07 -18.12
C GLY A 68 -0.63 2.83 -18.06
N ASP A 69 -0.11 3.12 -16.87
CA ASP A 69 1.17 3.80 -16.68
C ASP A 69 2.33 2.81 -16.40
N ALA A 70 3.56 3.19 -16.76
CA ALA A 70 4.74 2.35 -16.66
C ALA A 70 5.57 2.68 -15.39
N ALA A 71 5.93 1.65 -14.63
CA ALA A 71 6.66 1.81 -13.36
C ALA A 71 8.05 2.46 -13.49
N ASN A 72 8.66 2.40 -14.67
CA ASN A 72 9.96 3.02 -14.97
C ASN A 72 9.85 4.42 -15.58
N ARG A 73 8.64 4.92 -15.87
CA ARG A 73 8.45 6.26 -16.44
C ARG A 73 8.86 7.32 -15.44
N ASP A 74 9.57 8.34 -15.91
CA ASP A 74 9.85 9.53 -15.13
C ASP A 74 8.54 10.18 -14.65
N GLY A 75 8.41 10.32 -13.33
CA GLY A 75 7.21 10.86 -12.69
C GLY A 75 6.11 9.84 -12.37
N ALA A 76 6.26 8.55 -12.70
CA ALA A 76 5.30 7.49 -12.32
C ALA A 76 5.07 7.44 -10.80
N TYR A 77 6.16 7.54 -10.04
CA TYR A 77 6.14 7.70 -8.60
C TYR A 77 5.18 8.81 -8.16
N LYS A 78 5.43 10.06 -8.59
CA LYS A 78 4.63 11.22 -8.19
C LYS A 78 3.18 11.09 -8.64
N ALA A 79 2.95 10.63 -9.87
CA ALA A 79 1.61 10.43 -10.41
C ALA A 79 0.78 9.45 -9.55
N CYS A 80 1.39 8.34 -9.11
CA CYS A 80 0.72 7.37 -8.25
C CYS A 80 0.46 7.92 -6.86
N VAL A 81 1.48 8.45 -6.17
CA VAL A 81 1.31 8.86 -4.77
C VAL A 81 0.40 10.07 -4.60
N CYS A 82 0.19 10.86 -5.67
CA CYS A 82 -0.77 11.95 -5.71
C CYS A 82 -2.23 11.51 -5.96
N ASP A 83 -2.45 10.26 -6.35
CA ASP A 83 -3.79 9.67 -6.47
C ASP A 83 -4.12 8.88 -5.20
N PHE A 84 -5.31 9.11 -4.64
CA PHE A 84 -5.70 8.46 -3.37
C PHE A 84 -5.69 6.92 -3.49
N ASN A 85 -6.25 6.38 -4.57
CA ASN A 85 -6.35 4.94 -4.72
C ASN A 85 -4.99 4.29 -4.97
N CYS A 86 -4.14 4.92 -5.78
CA CYS A 86 -2.80 4.40 -6.05
C CYS A 86 -1.86 4.52 -4.85
N SER A 87 -1.95 5.61 -4.09
CA SER A 87 -1.22 5.76 -2.84
C SER A 87 -1.69 4.77 -1.77
N ALA A 88 -2.99 4.52 -1.62
CA ALA A 88 -3.53 3.49 -0.73
C ALA A 88 -3.06 2.08 -1.13
N ARG A 89 -3.02 1.75 -2.44
CA ARG A 89 -2.43 0.49 -2.92
C ARG A 89 -0.95 0.39 -2.60
N THR A 90 -0.21 1.51 -2.65
CA THR A 90 1.21 1.55 -2.29
C THR A 90 1.41 1.23 -0.81
N VAL A 91 0.60 1.81 0.07
CA VAL A 91 0.58 1.48 1.50
C VAL A 91 0.29 0.01 1.74
N ALA A 92 -0.80 -0.52 1.17
CA ALA A 92 -1.18 -1.93 1.35
C ALA A 92 -0.11 -2.89 0.82
N ALA A 93 0.49 -2.62 -0.34
CA ALA A 93 1.55 -3.44 -0.91
C ALA A 93 2.84 -3.39 -0.09
N TYR A 94 3.16 -2.25 0.52
CA TYR A 94 4.30 -2.14 1.43
C TYR A 94 4.07 -3.02 2.67
N MET A 95 2.91 -2.91 3.32
CA MET A 95 2.58 -3.74 4.48
C MET A 95 2.65 -5.23 4.18
N GLU A 96 2.09 -5.65 3.05
CA GLU A 96 2.09 -7.07 2.68
C GLU A 96 3.50 -7.62 2.44
N LYS A 97 4.44 -6.76 2.01
CA LYS A 97 5.82 -7.16 1.77
C LYS A 97 6.70 -7.07 3.03
N HIS A 98 6.38 -6.18 3.95
CA HIS A 98 7.17 -5.87 5.14
C HIS A 98 6.39 -6.21 6.41
N ARG A 99 5.72 -7.36 6.43
CA ARG A 99 4.89 -7.82 7.55
C ARG A 99 5.75 -8.05 8.79
N ILE A 100 5.54 -7.23 9.81
CA ILE A 100 6.23 -7.31 11.10
C ILE A 100 5.25 -6.90 12.20
N ASP A 101 5.27 -7.65 13.31
CA ASP A 101 4.53 -7.35 14.53
C ASP A 101 5.40 -6.39 15.36
N CYS A 102 5.04 -5.11 15.35
CA CYS A 102 5.80 -4.04 15.99
C CYS A 102 5.40 -3.82 17.45
N ASN A 103 4.15 -4.10 17.80
CA ASN A 103 3.65 -3.88 19.16
C ASN A 103 3.71 -5.15 20.03
N HIS A 104 4.14 -6.29 19.45
CA HIS A 104 4.31 -7.60 20.08
C HIS A 104 3.01 -8.19 20.62
N ASP A 105 1.89 -7.93 19.95
CA ASP A 105 0.58 -8.44 20.36
C ASP A 105 0.20 -9.79 19.71
N GLY A 106 1.07 -10.31 18.83
CA GLY A 106 0.90 -11.56 18.11
C GLY A 106 0.11 -11.43 16.81
N ARG A 107 -0.18 -10.21 16.35
CA ARG A 107 -0.88 -9.91 15.09
C ARG A 107 -0.03 -8.98 14.23
N VAL A 108 -0.34 -8.96 12.93
CA VAL A 108 0.21 -7.96 12.01
C VAL A 108 -0.98 -7.22 11.42
N ASP A 109 -1.28 -6.04 11.97
CA ASP A 109 -2.46 -5.25 11.64
C ASP A 109 -2.17 -3.74 11.52
N CYS A 110 -3.24 -2.94 11.58
CA CYS A 110 -3.14 -1.50 11.43
C CYS A 110 -2.23 -0.84 12.48
N THR A 111 -2.20 -1.39 13.70
CA THR A 111 -1.43 -0.82 14.81
C THR A 111 0.05 -0.85 14.50
N ASP A 112 0.54 -1.96 13.96
CA ASP A 112 1.93 -2.11 13.53
C ASP A 112 2.29 -1.09 12.45
N PHE A 113 1.37 -0.89 11.52
CA PHE A 113 1.63 0.03 10.43
C PHE A 113 1.54 1.50 10.85
N LEU A 114 0.71 1.85 11.83
CA LEU A 114 0.75 3.17 12.46
C LEU A 114 2.11 3.43 13.14
N ILE A 115 2.69 2.42 13.79
CA ILE A 115 4.04 2.51 14.37
C ILE A 115 5.08 2.71 13.27
N ILE A 116 5.04 1.91 12.20
CA ILE A 116 5.96 2.04 11.05
C ILE A 116 5.82 3.41 10.37
N GLN A 117 4.60 3.91 10.20
CA GLN A 117 4.34 5.21 9.58
C GLN A 117 4.86 6.36 10.45
N ALA A 118 4.75 6.25 11.78
CA ALA A 118 5.16 7.29 12.72
C ALA A 118 6.69 7.29 12.97
N TYR A 119 7.31 6.12 13.04
CA TYR A 119 8.70 5.97 13.53
C TYR A 119 9.66 5.33 12.51
N GLY A 120 9.14 4.81 11.40
CA GLY A 120 9.90 4.02 10.44
C GLY A 120 10.03 2.56 10.87
N ILE A 121 10.22 1.66 9.90
CA ILE A 121 10.33 0.22 10.14
C ILE A 121 11.56 -0.16 10.98
N GLU A 122 12.63 0.64 10.94
CA GLU A 122 13.85 0.40 11.72
C GLU A 122 13.63 0.50 13.24
N GLN A 123 12.52 1.12 13.67
CA GLN A 123 12.12 1.24 15.07
C GLN A 123 11.12 0.16 15.49
N CYS A 124 10.76 -0.75 14.58
CA CYS A 124 9.87 -1.88 14.85
C CYS A 124 10.70 -3.08 15.29
N GLY A 125 10.58 -3.50 16.55
CA GLY A 125 11.36 -4.61 17.13
C GLY A 125 11.10 -4.85 18.60
#